data_AF-A0A540KJR8-F1
#
_entry.id   AF-A0A540KJR8-F1
#
_cell.length_a   1.000
_cell.length_b   1.000
_cell.length_c   1.000
_cell.angle_alpha   90.00
_cell.angle_beta   90.00
_cell.angle_gamma   90.00
#
_symmetry.space_group_name_H-M   'P 1'
#
loop_
_entity.id
_entity.type
_entity.pdbx_description
1 polymer ?
#
loop_
_entity_poly.entity_id
_entity_poly.type
_entity_poly.pdbx_seq_one_letter_code
_entity_poly.pdbx_strand_id
1 'polypeptide(L)'
;MHQDAEELVQKCDRCQCYKPVPRLSASKLHLQTSPWPFMRWAIDLVEPMPLTIGGKCMMIVATDYFTKWVEAKPMMTTTQTYIKRFIWRNIIYRFGIPQSIVTDNGLQFVGKDLAKFFQKYGIKQHISTPRYPQGNGQAKVSNKTILDCLKKSLIDKKGKYPDELPGCLWAYHTTKRRATSETHFSLAFGS
;
A
#
# COMPACT_ATOMS: atom_id res chain seq x y z
N MET A 1 26.24 -33.52 25.49
CA MET A 1 25.41 -33.76 24.28
C MET A 1 24.92 -32.49 23.60
N HIS A 2 24.06 -31.65 24.22
CA HIS A 2 23.65 -30.39 23.56
C HIS A 2 24.79 -29.39 23.40
N GLN A 3 25.63 -29.26 24.42
CA GLN A 3 26.77 -28.35 24.40
C GLN A 3 27.84 -28.75 23.37
N ASP A 4 28.11 -30.05 23.25
CA ASP A 4 29.03 -30.57 22.24
C ASP A 4 28.51 -30.36 20.81
N ALA A 5 27.19 -30.53 20.61
CA ALA A 5 26.56 -30.27 19.33
C ALA A 5 26.63 -28.78 18.95
N GLU A 6 26.46 -27.87 19.92
CA GLU A 6 26.61 -26.44 19.70
C GLU A 6 28.04 -26.05 19.35
N GLU A 7 29.04 -26.58 20.06
CA GLU A 7 30.45 -26.32 19.76
C GLU A 7 30.85 -26.82 18.37
N LEU A 8 30.34 -27.99 17.96
CA LEU A 8 30.64 -28.59 16.67
C LEU A 8 30.01 -27.79 15.52
N VAL A 9 28.80 -27.27 15.72
CA VAL A 9 28.14 -26.37 14.76
C VAL A 9 28.85 -25.01 14.67
N GLN A 10 29.38 -24.48 15.78
CA GLN A 10 30.15 -23.24 15.78
C GLN A 10 31.48 -23.36 15.01
N LYS A 11 32.15 -24.51 15.09
CA LYS A 11 33.45 -24.76 14.42
C LYS A 11 33.31 -25.24 12.96
N CYS A 12 32.09 -25.52 12.48
CA CYS A 12 31.86 -26.02 11.13
C CYS A 12 31.63 -24.90 10.11
N ASP A 13 32.59 -24.70 9.20
CA ASP A 13 32.52 -23.68 8.14
C ASP A 13 31.28 -23.80 7.25
N ARG A 14 30.88 -25.02 6.88
CA ARG A 14 29.67 -25.23 6.06
C ARG A 14 28.42 -24.79 6.84
N CYS A 15 28.35 -25.12 8.13
CA CYS A 15 27.23 -24.69 8.96
C CYS A 15 27.22 -23.17 9.12
N GLN A 16 28.36 -22.52 9.32
CA GLN A 16 28.43 -21.06 9.45
C GLN A 16 28.09 -20.32 8.14
N CYS A 17 28.59 -20.80 6.99
CA CYS A 17 28.37 -20.20 5.68
C CYS A 17 26.92 -20.33 5.19
N TYR A 18 26.28 -21.46 5.44
CA TYR A 18 24.93 -21.76 4.96
C TYR A 18 23.84 -21.62 6.04
N LYS A 19 24.20 -21.23 7.26
CA LYS A 19 23.22 -20.90 8.31
C LYS A 19 22.29 -19.83 7.75
N PRO A 20 20.96 -19.99 7.86
CA PRO A 20 20.05 -18.89 7.62
C PRO A 20 20.33 -17.81 8.68
N VAL A 21 21.20 -16.86 8.33
CA VAL A 21 21.37 -15.64 9.11
C VAL A 21 20.02 -14.94 9.04
N PRO A 22 19.36 -14.64 10.18
CA PRO A 22 18.23 -13.73 10.18
C PRO A 22 18.76 -12.40 9.67
N ARG A 23 18.64 -12.15 8.35
CA ARG A 23 19.03 -10.87 7.74
C ARG A 23 17.96 -9.84 8.04
N LEU A 24 17.72 -9.57 9.31
CA LEU A 24 17.09 -8.36 9.77
C LEU A 24 17.79 -8.01 11.07
N SER A 25 18.60 -6.95 11.04
CA SER A 25 18.73 -6.18 12.26
C SER A 25 17.32 -5.83 12.71
N ALA A 26 17.05 -5.90 14.01
CA ALA A 26 15.91 -5.22 14.61
C ALA A 26 16.14 -3.71 14.43
N SER A 27 16.02 -3.23 13.19
CA SER A 27 16.01 -1.82 12.87
C SER A 27 14.84 -1.26 13.65
N LYS A 28 15.10 -0.25 14.48
CA LYS A 28 14.07 0.47 15.23
C LYS A 28 12.97 0.83 14.23
N LEU A 29 11.80 0.19 14.34
CA LEU A 29 10.69 0.46 13.45
C LEU A 29 10.27 1.90 13.70
N HIS A 30 10.65 2.81 12.79
CA HIS A 30 10.06 4.14 12.79
C HIS A 30 8.62 3.96 12.36
N LEU A 31 7.72 3.97 13.35
CA LEU A 31 6.29 4.03 13.09
C LEU A 31 6.04 5.31 12.29
N GLN A 32 5.82 5.17 10.98
CA GLN A 32 5.33 6.28 10.19
C GLN A 32 3.89 6.52 10.62
N THR A 33 3.72 7.41 11.59
CA THR A 33 2.43 7.95 11.96
C THR A 33 2.14 9.18 11.11
N SER A 34 0.87 9.34 10.77
CA SER A 34 0.32 10.65 10.45
C SER A 34 -0.30 11.19 11.74
N PRO A 35 -0.14 12.47 12.08
CA PRO A 35 -0.73 13.07 13.28
C PRO A 35 -2.24 13.33 13.15
N TRP A 36 -2.79 13.46 11.94
CA TRP A 36 -4.23 13.62 11.70
C TRP A 36 -4.69 12.99 10.37
N PRO A 37 -6.01 12.76 10.18
CA PRO A 37 -6.59 12.25 8.94
C PRO A 37 -6.13 12.99 7.69
N PHE A 38 -5.86 12.23 6.63
CA PHE A 38 -5.65 12.71 5.24
C PHE A 38 -4.42 13.60 5.00
N MET A 39 -3.59 13.85 6.00
CA MET A 39 -2.34 14.59 5.85
C MET A 39 -1.31 13.86 4.99
N ARG A 40 -1.24 12.53 5.12
CA ARG A 40 -0.25 11.70 4.45
C ARG A 40 -0.92 10.50 3.82
N TRP A 41 -0.67 10.32 2.53
CA TRP A 41 -1.17 9.19 1.75
C TRP A 41 -0.01 8.35 1.24
N ALA A 42 -0.21 7.05 1.14
CA ALA A 42 0.64 6.16 0.35
C ALA A 42 -0.11 5.79 -0.92
N ILE A 43 0.55 5.92 -2.08
CA ILE A 43 0.03 5.50 -3.37
C ILE A 43 0.89 4.36 -3.89
N ASP A 44 0.23 3.29 -4.29
CA ASP A 44 0.86 2.08 -4.78
C ASP A 44 0.12 1.57 -6.03
N LEU A 45 0.86 0.90 -6.91
CA LEU A 45 0.28 0.17 -8.03
C LEU A 45 0.29 -1.31 -7.73
N VAL A 46 -0.90 -1.89 -7.71
CA VAL A 46 -1.08 -3.29 -7.45
C VAL A 46 -1.09 -4.05 -8.78
N GLU A 47 -0.29 -5.10 -8.82
CA GLU A 47 -0.05 -5.98 -9.97
C GLU A 47 -1.33 -6.62 -10.53
N PRO A 48 -1.27 -7.14 -11.78
CA PRO A 48 -2.46 -7.52 -12.52
C PRO A 48 -3.28 -8.58 -11.79
N MET A 49 -4.56 -8.28 -11.59
CA MET A 49 -5.53 -9.27 -11.15
C MET A 49 -5.81 -10.26 -12.29
N PRO A 50 -6.04 -11.56 -12.00
CA PRO A 50 -6.38 -12.54 -13.03
C PRO A 50 -7.62 -12.06 -13.78
N LEU A 51 -7.49 -12.07 -15.10
CA LEU A 51 -8.26 -11.22 -15.99
C LEU A 51 -9.70 -11.66 -16.22
N THR A 52 -10.59 -10.67 -16.34
CA THR A 52 -11.64 -10.65 -17.36
C THR A 52 -11.02 -10.51 -18.75
N ILE A 53 -11.59 -11.23 -19.72
CA ILE A 53 -11.29 -11.24 -21.16
C ILE A 53 -10.87 -9.83 -21.64
N GLY A 54 -9.59 -9.60 -21.97
CA GLY A 54 -9.14 -8.33 -22.59
C GLY A 54 -7.75 -7.76 -22.31
N GLY A 55 -6.95 -8.29 -21.37
CA GLY A 55 -5.55 -7.89 -21.14
C GLY A 55 -5.27 -7.19 -19.80
N LYS A 56 -3.99 -7.12 -19.35
CA LYS A 56 -3.57 -6.78 -17.97
C LYS A 56 -4.25 -5.52 -17.39
N CYS A 57 -5.08 -5.70 -16.35
CA CYS A 57 -5.69 -4.62 -15.58
C CYS A 57 -4.91 -4.46 -14.26
N MET A 58 -4.31 -3.29 -14.05
CA MET A 58 -3.66 -2.91 -12.80
C MET A 58 -4.65 -2.15 -11.91
N MET A 59 -4.34 -2.00 -10.63
CA MET A 59 -5.13 -1.17 -9.73
C MET A 59 -4.21 -0.12 -9.10
N ILE A 60 -4.63 1.15 -9.18
CA ILE A 60 -4.02 2.20 -8.34
C ILE A 60 -4.75 2.21 -7.00
N VAL A 61 -3.98 2.21 -5.92
CA VAL A 61 -4.51 2.27 -4.55
C VAL A 61 -3.84 3.42 -3.81
N ALA A 62 -4.63 4.23 -3.12
CA ALA A 62 -4.17 5.24 -2.19
C ALA A 62 -4.72 4.97 -0.79
N THR A 63 -3.82 4.88 0.19
CA THR A 63 -4.15 4.62 1.60
C THR A 63 -3.74 5.80 2.45
N ASP A 64 -4.66 6.34 3.25
CA ASP A 64 -4.35 7.34 4.27
C ASP A 64 -3.60 6.70 5.46
N TYR A 65 -2.55 7.35 5.96
CA TYR A 65 -1.73 6.81 7.04
C TYR A 65 -2.42 6.85 8.40
N PHE A 66 -3.35 7.78 8.65
CA PHE A 66 -4.01 7.89 9.95
C PHE A 66 -5.20 6.93 10.05
N THR A 67 -6.21 7.17 9.21
CA THR A 67 -7.51 6.50 9.20
C THR A 67 -7.46 5.11 8.59
N LYS A 68 -6.40 4.81 7.82
CA LYS A 68 -6.33 3.68 6.88
C LYS A 68 -7.46 3.70 5.85
N TRP A 69 -8.04 4.87 5.57
CA TRP A 69 -8.98 5.02 4.48
C TRP A 69 -8.32 4.67 3.15
N VAL A 70 -9.02 3.91 2.31
CA VAL A 70 -8.49 3.49 1.01
C VAL A 70 -9.36 3.97 -0.14
N GLU A 71 -8.71 4.58 -1.13
CA GLU A 71 -9.24 4.85 -2.46
C GLU A 71 -8.57 3.92 -3.48
N ALA A 72 -9.35 3.22 -4.30
CA ALA A 72 -8.79 2.33 -5.31
C ALA A 72 -9.55 2.44 -6.63
N LYS A 73 -8.84 2.34 -7.76
CA LYS A 73 -9.44 2.29 -9.10
C LYS A 73 -8.71 1.32 -10.03
N PRO A 74 -9.44 0.55 -10.87
CA PRO A 74 -8.82 -0.18 -11.97
C PRO A 74 -8.18 0.79 -12.98
N MET A 75 -7.15 0.31 -13.66
CA MET A 75 -6.51 1.03 -14.75
C MET A 75 -5.89 0.07 -15.76
N MET A 76 -6.07 0.40 -17.05
CA MET A 76 -5.49 -0.35 -18.17
C MET A 76 -4.14 0.22 -18.61
N THR A 77 -3.80 1.45 -18.20
CA THR A 77 -2.57 2.12 -18.64
C THR A 77 -1.98 2.99 -17.55
N THR A 78 -0.70 2.80 -17.28
CA THR A 78 0.06 3.52 -16.26
C THR A 78 0.65 4.82 -16.79
N THR A 79 -0.21 5.82 -17.03
CA THR A 79 0.22 7.16 -17.44
C THR A 79 0.23 8.15 -16.27
N GLN A 80 1.18 9.09 -16.28
CA GLN A 80 1.25 10.16 -15.28
C GLN A 80 -0.01 11.04 -15.28
N THR A 81 -0.63 11.24 -16.45
CA THR A 81 -1.92 11.93 -16.57
C THR A 81 -3.02 11.24 -15.80
N TYR A 82 -3.07 9.90 -15.85
CA TYR A 82 -4.04 9.14 -15.08
C TYR A 82 -3.79 9.27 -13.57
N ILE A 83 -2.53 9.14 -13.13
CA ILE A 83 -2.15 9.29 -11.71
C ILE A 83 -2.52 10.68 -11.19
N LYS A 84 -2.19 11.76 -11.92
CA LYS A 84 -2.61 13.13 -11.58
C LYS A 84 -4.13 13.24 -11.43
N ARG A 85 -4.88 12.71 -12.40
CA ARG A 85 -6.35 12.72 -12.38
C ARG A 85 -6.91 11.92 -11.20
N PHE A 86 -6.28 10.79 -10.86
CA PHE A 86 -6.67 9.97 -9.71
C PHE A 86 -6.47 10.73 -8.40
N ILE A 87 -5.29 11.33 -8.18
CA ILE A 87 -5.00 12.13 -6.96
C ILE A 87 -5.97 13.30 -6.86
N TRP A 88 -6.18 14.00 -7.97
CA TRP A 88 -7.05 15.18 -8.01
C TRP A 88 -8.50 14.84 -7.63
N ARG A 89 -9.09 13.82 -8.24
CA ARG A 89 -10.50 13.48 -8.07
C ARG A 89 -10.80 12.69 -6.79
N ASN A 90 -9.93 11.76 -6.40
CA ASN A 90 -10.22 10.84 -5.30
C ASN A 90 -9.57 11.26 -3.98
N ILE A 91 -8.53 12.09 -4.00
CA ILE A 91 -7.89 12.61 -2.79
C ILE A 91 -8.27 14.08 -2.59
N ILE A 92 -7.86 14.95 -3.52
CA ILE A 92 -7.94 16.41 -3.31
C ILE A 92 -9.39 16.91 -3.24
N TYR A 93 -10.25 16.51 -4.17
CA TYR A 93 -11.66 16.92 -4.17
C TYR A 93 -12.47 16.40 -2.98
N ARG A 94 -12.01 15.34 -2.31
CA ARG A 94 -12.77 14.67 -1.25
C ARG A 94 -12.26 15.00 0.14
N PHE A 95 -10.96 15.10 0.29
CA PHE A 95 -10.28 15.19 1.59
C PHE A 95 -9.37 16.42 1.70
N GLY A 96 -9.22 17.20 0.63
CA GLY A 96 -8.31 18.33 0.56
C GLY A 96 -6.89 17.97 0.13
N ILE A 97 -6.02 18.98 0.10
CA ILE A 97 -4.63 18.84 -0.37
C ILE A 97 -3.82 18.15 0.74
N PRO A 98 -3.26 16.95 0.49
CA PRO A 98 -2.42 16.27 1.47
C PRO A 98 -1.09 16.99 1.62
N GLN A 99 -0.50 16.95 2.81
CA GLN A 99 0.83 17.52 3.04
C GLN A 99 1.92 16.68 2.37
N SER A 100 1.74 15.35 2.35
CA SER A 100 2.72 14.45 1.75
C SER A 100 2.11 13.22 1.11
N ILE A 101 2.74 12.75 0.04
CA ILE A 101 2.39 11.52 -0.65
C ILE A 101 3.63 10.63 -0.73
N VAL A 102 3.50 9.40 -0.25
CA VAL A 102 4.51 8.35 -0.35
C VAL A 102 4.21 7.51 -1.58
N THR A 103 5.17 7.35 -2.48
CA THR A 103 5.05 6.48 -3.66
C THR A 103 6.17 5.45 -3.65
N ASP A 104 5.99 4.33 -4.36
CA ASP A 104 7.13 3.45 -4.64
C ASP A 104 8.12 4.11 -5.63
N ASN A 105 9.27 3.47 -5.84
CA ASN A 105 10.28 3.93 -6.80
C ASN A 105 9.96 3.51 -8.25
N GLY A 106 8.68 3.25 -8.56
CA GLY A 106 8.24 2.94 -9.90
C GLY A 106 8.42 4.13 -10.83
N LEU A 107 8.90 3.87 -12.06
CA LEU A 107 9.17 4.90 -13.07
C LEU A 107 7.94 5.79 -13.35
N GLN A 108 6.73 5.25 -13.16
CA GLN A 108 5.47 5.97 -13.26
C GLN A 108 5.33 7.17 -12.30
N PHE A 109 6.06 7.19 -11.19
CA PHE A 109 5.97 8.24 -10.16
C PHE A 109 7.15 9.22 -10.17
N VAL A 110 8.16 9.00 -11.02
CA VAL A 110 9.41 9.81 -11.07
C VAL A 110 9.38 10.86 -12.19
N GLY A 111 8.21 11.10 -12.79
CA GLY A 111 8.05 12.01 -13.92
C GLY A 111 8.07 13.51 -13.59
N LYS A 112 8.65 14.31 -14.49
CA LYS A 112 8.68 15.78 -14.41
C LYS A 112 7.28 16.41 -14.25
N ASP A 113 6.29 15.86 -14.93
CA ASP A 113 4.91 16.35 -14.90
C ASP A 113 4.25 16.14 -13.54
N LEU A 114 4.49 14.98 -12.91
CA LEU A 114 3.97 14.66 -11.59
C LEU A 114 4.71 15.48 -10.52
N ALA A 115 6.02 15.66 -10.67
CA ALA A 115 6.82 16.53 -9.80
C ALA A 115 6.34 17.99 -9.83
N LYS A 116 6.08 18.56 -11.02
CA LYS A 116 5.49 19.90 -11.17
C LYS A 116 4.11 20.00 -10.53
N PHE A 117 3.29 18.95 -10.66
CA PHE A 117 1.99 18.89 -10.03
C PHE A 117 2.11 18.92 -8.50
N PHE A 118 3.00 18.12 -7.90
CA PHE A 118 3.24 18.16 -6.46
C PHE A 118 3.78 19.51 -5.98
N GLN A 119 4.74 20.09 -6.71
CA GLN A 119 5.27 21.42 -6.41
C GLN A 119 4.17 22.50 -6.45
N LYS A 120 3.32 22.49 -7.48
CA LYS A 120 2.22 23.46 -7.65
C LYS A 120 1.28 23.50 -6.44
N TYR A 121 1.01 22.34 -5.83
CA TYR A 121 0.09 22.23 -4.69
C TYR A 121 0.80 22.11 -3.34
N GLY A 122 2.12 22.30 -3.30
CA GLY A 122 2.90 22.21 -2.06
C GLY A 122 2.95 20.81 -1.43
N ILE A 123 2.68 19.76 -2.22
CA ILE A 123 2.65 18.38 -1.75
C ILE A 123 4.08 17.83 -1.71
N LYS A 124 4.52 17.31 -0.55
CA LYS A 124 5.83 16.67 -0.43
C LYS A 124 5.78 15.22 -0.92
N GLN A 125 6.48 14.91 -2.01
CA GLN A 125 6.63 13.52 -2.46
C GLN A 125 7.75 12.82 -1.69
N HIS A 126 7.45 11.65 -1.11
CA HIS A 126 8.44 10.75 -0.54
C HIS A 126 8.49 9.48 -1.39
N ILE A 127 9.66 9.18 -1.96
CA ILE A 127 9.85 7.95 -2.74
C ILE A 127 10.38 6.86 -1.80
N SER A 128 9.63 5.77 -1.64
CA SER A 128 10.09 4.62 -0.86
C SER A 128 11.19 3.90 -1.63
N THR A 129 12.37 3.75 -1.02
CA THR A 129 13.47 3.02 -1.64
C THR A 129 13.29 1.50 -1.46
N PRO A 130 13.82 0.66 -2.37
CA PRO A 130 13.80 -0.79 -2.21
C PRO A 130 14.43 -1.27 -0.89
N ARG A 131 15.35 -0.47 -0.32
CA ARG A 131 16.07 -0.74 0.92
C ARG A 131 15.23 -0.46 2.18
N TYR A 132 14.19 0.37 2.08
CA TYR A 132 13.28 0.71 3.17
C TYR A 132 11.80 0.58 2.74
N PRO A 133 11.35 -0.65 2.41
CA PRO A 133 9.98 -0.90 1.98
C PRO A 133 8.96 -0.66 3.12
N GLN A 134 9.41 -0.49 4.36
CA GLN A 134 8.55 -0.26 5.52
C GLN A 134 7.74 1.03 5.39
N GLY A 135 8.29 2.05 4.71
CA GLY A 135 7.59 3.32 4.50
C GLY A 135 6.26 3.11 3.78
N ASN A 136 6.26 2.30 2.73
CA ASN A 136 5.05 1.90 2.01
C ASN A 136 4.38 0.63 2.59
N GLY A 137 4.89 0.09 3.71
CA GLY A 137 4.43 -1.18 4.28
C GLY A 137 2.96 -1.14 4.73
N GLN A 138 2.48 0.02 5.17
CA GLN A 138 1.08 0.20 5.55
C GLN A 138 0.13 0.13 4.36
N ALA A 139 0.52 0.69 3.21
CA ALA A 139 -0.24 0.56 1.97
C ALA A 139 -0.25 -0.91 1.52
N LYS A 140 0.89 -1.61 1.59
CA LYS A 140 0.98 -3.03 1.22
C LYS A 140 0.02 -3.92 2.00
N VAL A 141 -0.15 -3.68 3.31
CA VAL A 141 -1.12 -4.42 4.15
C VAL A 141 -2.57 -4.12 3.74
N SER A 142 -2.87 -2.85 3.47
CA SER A 142 -4.21 -2.44 3.02
C SER A 142 -4.54 -2.98 1.64
N ASN A 143 -3.58 -2.92 0.71
CA ASN A 143 -3.64 -3.51 -0.62
C ASN A 143 -3.91 -5.00 -0.54
N LYS A 144 -3.19 -5.75 0.32
CA LYS A 144 -3.44 -7.18 0.52
C LYS A 144 -4.88 -7.45 0.97
N THR A 145 -5.40 -6.68 1.91
CA THR A 145 -6.77 -6.85 2.42
C THR A 145 -7.81 -6.61 1.33
N ILE A 146 -7.62 -5.58 0.51
CA ILE A 146 -8.51 -5.24 -0.60
C ILE A 146 -8.43 -6.30 -1.71
N LEU A 147 -7.23 -6.74 -2.04
CA LEU A 147 -7.01 -7.85 -2.98
C LEU A 147 -7.69 -9.14 -2.51
N ASP A 148 -7.60 -9.46 -1.22
CA ASP A 148 -8.23 -10.65 -0.66
C ASP A 148 -9.77 -10.54 -0.66
N CYS A 149 -10.33 -9.35 -0.41
CA CYS A 149 -11.76 -9.10 -0.60
C CYS A 149 -12.18 -9.33 -2.05
N LEU A 150 -11.44 -8.73 -2.98
CA LEU A 150 -11.73 -8.83 -4.41
C LEU A 150 -11.63 -10.27 -4.90
N LYS A 151 -10.61 -11.02 -4.49
CA LYS A 151 -10.49 -12.46 -4.81
C LYS A 151 -11.71 -13.23 -4.35
N LYS A 152 -12.21 -12.99 -3.13
CA LYS A 152 -13.41 -13.65 -2.59
C LYS A 152 -14.66 -13.29 -3.40
N SER A 153 -14.88 -12.01 -3.68
CA SER A 153 -16.04 -11.55 -4.48
C SER A 153 -16.01 -12.02 -5.93
N LEU A 154 -14.82 -12.30 -6.47
CA LEU A 154 -14.63 -12.76 -7.85
C LEU A 154 -14.88 -14.25 -8.05
N ILE A 155 -14.75 -15.08 -7.00
CA ILE A 155 -15.09 -16.52 -7.06
C ILE A 155 -16.53 -16.70 -7.54
N ASP A 156 -17.44 -15.84 -7.08
CA ASP A 156 -18.87 -15.97 -7.36
C ASP A 156 -19.30 -15.29 -8.68
N LYS A 157 -18.48 -14.39 -9.25
CA LYS A 157 -18.93 -13.42 -10.29
C LYS A 157 -18.11 -13.38 -11.58
N LYS A 158 -17.37 -14.45 -11.91
CA LYS A 158 -16.69 -14.67 -13.20
C LYS A 158 -15.94 -13.44 -13.76
N GLY A 159 -15.24 -12.69 -12.89
CA GLY A 159 -14.32 -11.65 -13.32
C GLY A 159 -14.86 -10.21 -13.42
N LYS A 160 -16.11 -9.90 -13.00
CA LYS A 160 -16.65 -8.52 -12.98
C LYS A 160 -16.03 -7.60 -11.91
N TYR A 161 -14.72 -7.48 -11.90
CA TYR A 161 -13.94 -6.75 -10.90
C TYR A 161 -14.35 -5.27 -10.72
N PRO A 162 -14.56 -4.46 -11.79
CA PRO A 162 -14.86 -3.04 -11.61
C PRO A 162 -16.17 -2.79 -10.87
N ASP A 163 -17.13 -3.71 -11.02
CA ASP A 163 -18.45 -3.63 -10.40
C ASP A 163 -18.41 -4.02 -8.92
N GLU A 164 -17.50 -4.92 -8.53
CA GLU A 164 -17.36 -5.40 -7.14
C GLU A 164 -16.45 -4.52 -6.27
N LEU A 165 -15.55 -3.75 -6.89
CA LEU A 165 -14.61 -2.92 -6.15
C LEU A 165 -15.27 -1.93 -5.17
N PRO A 166 -16.35 -1.20 -5.54
CA PRO A 166 -17.05 -0.34 -4.60
C PRO A 166 -17.59 -1.10 -3.37
N GLY A 167 -18.14 -2.30 -3.57
CA GLY A 167 -18.63 -3.14 -2.47
C GLY A 167 -17.51 -3.59 -1.53
N CYS A 168 -16.37 -3.99 -2.09
CA CYS A 168 -15.19 -4.35 -1.30
C CYS A 168 -14.61 -3.16 -0.52
N LEU A 169 -14.55 -1.98 -1.13
CA LEU A 169 -14.11 -0.76 -0.44
C LEU A 169 -15.07 -0.40 0.69
N TRP A 170 -16.38 -0.44 0.43
CA TRP A 170 -17.40 -0.18 1.45
C TRP A 170 -17.25 -1.13 2.64
N ALA A 171 -17.17 -2.44 2.40
CA ALA A 171 -16.97 -3.43 3.46
C ALA A 171 -15.66 -3.17 4.22
N TYR A 172 -14.58 -2.81 3.51
CA TYR A 172 -13.31 -2.48 4.14
C TYR A 172 -13.41 -1.24 5.05
N HIS A 173 -14.15 -0.20 4.64
CA HIS A 173 -14.34 1.04 5.39
C HIS A 173 -15.23 0.86 6.63
N THR A 174 -16.25 0.01 6.55
CA THR A 174 -17.26 -0.20 7.61
C THR A 174 -16.96 -1.36 8.56
N THR A 175 -15.98 -2.22 8.24
CA THR A 175 -15.57 -3.31 9.13
C THR A 175 -14.68 -2.81 10.28
N LYS A 176 -15.06 -3.12 11.52
CA LYS A 176 -14.27 -2.80 12.72
C LYS A 176 -12.92 -3.51 12.69
N ARG A 177 -11.85 -2.80 13.05
CA ARG A 177 -10.51 -3.37 13.13
C ARG A 177 -10.18 -3.81 14.54
N ARG A 178 -9.65 -5.02 14.69
CA ARG A 178 -9.28 -5.58 16.01
C ARG A 178 -8.31 -4.70 16.79
N ALA A 179 -7.42 -3.99 16.10
CA ALA A 179 -6.41 -3.16 16.74
C ALA A 179 -6.96 -1.85 17.35
N THR A 180 -7.99 -1.26 16.74
CA THR A 180 -8.54 0.04 17.16
C THR A 180 -9.96 -0.05 17.72
N SER A 181 -10.64 -1.19 17.53
CA SER A 181 -12.08 -1.38 17.76
C SER A 181 -13.01 -0.45 16.97
N GLU A 182 -12.44 0.39 16.11
CA GLU A 182 -13.12 1.36 15.27
C GLU A 182 -13.16 0.92 13.81
N THR A 183 -14.08 1.52 13.04
CA THR A 183 -14.11 1.40 11.58
C THR A 183 -13.23 2.49 10.97
N HIS A 184 -12.73 2.27 9.75
CA HIS A 184 -11.98 3.32 9.06
C HIS A 184 -12.86 4.53 8.74
N PHE A 185 -14.16 4.31 8.53
CA PHE A 185 -15.15 5.36 8.37
C PHE A 185 -15.27 6.24 9.64
N SER A 186 -15.40 5.62 10.81
CA SER A 186 -15.44 6.33 12.11
C SER A 186 -14.17 7.17 12.32
N LEU A 187 -13.00 6.60 12.03
CA LEU A 187 -11.72 7.33 12.13
C LEU A 187 -11.61 8.50 11.13
N ALA A 188 -12.26 8.39 9.97
CA ALA A 188 -12.22 9.37 8.89
C ALA A 188 -13.17 10.54 9.08
N PHE A 189 -14.39 10.27 9.56
CA PHE A 189 -15.49 11.24 9.57
C PHE A 189 -16.12 11.44 10.94
N GLY A 190 -15.67 10.72 11.96
CA GLY A 190 -16.31 10.69 13.27
C GLY A 190 -17.46 9.69 13.33
N SER A 191 -18.01 9.57 14.55
CA SER A 191 -19.18 8.77 14.90
C SER A 191 -20.48 9.54 14.72
#